data_AF-A0A0H3BIA0-F1
#
_entry.id   AF-A0A0H3BIA0-F1
#
_cell.length_a   1.000
_cell.length_b   1.000
_cell.length_c   1.000
_cell.angle_alpha   90.00
_cell.angle_beta   90.00
_cell.angle_gamma   90.00
#
_symmetry.space_group_name_H-M   'P 1'
#
loop_
_entity.id
_entity.type
_entity.pdbx_description
1 polymer ?
#
loop_
_entity_poly.entity_id
_entity_poly.type
_entity_poly.pdbx_seq_one_letter_code
_entity_poly.pdbx_strand_id
1 'polypeptide(L)'
;MRTHSAPRETQTRRTTRGIAQRESAHAVYAELGRLRALSADKQPVSVIITPLLQYPAADHALYEELVQKKEQLRRASLAWCAQHTAQELHMLGPEQLKIALRDALNTQLSLGRVTHVFLEEFIILF
;
A
#
# COMPACT_ATOMS: atom_id res chain seq x y z
N MET A 1 -30.26 -52.28 44.34
CA MET A 1 -28.87 -52.40 44.81
C MET A 1 -27.97 -51.77 43.74
N ARG A 2 -27.26 -50.67 44.07
CA ARG A 2 -26.03 -50.10 43.41
C ARG A 2 -26.17 -49.59 41.95
N THR A 3 -26.35 -48.29 41.67
CA THR A 3 -25.41 -47.12 41.62
C THR A 3 -24.89 -46.77 40.20
N HIS A 4 -25.22 -45.55 39.77
CA HIS A 4 -24.39 -44.55 39.05
C HIS A 4 -23.91 -44.77 37.59
N SER A 5 -24.37 -43.87 36.70
CA SER A 5 -23.55 -42.87 35.95
C SER A 5 -23.82 -42.80 34.43
N ALA A 6 -24.37 -41.67 33.98
CA ALA A 6 -23.90 -40.96 32.78
C ALA A 6 -22.64 -40.15 33.15
N PRO A 7 -21.79 -39.59 32.24
CA PRO A 7 -22.05 -39.25 30.82
C PRO A 7 -20.83 -39.44 29.87
N ARG A 8 -21.00 -39.13 28.57
CA ARG A 8 -20.21 -38.13 27.80
C ARG A 8 -20.38 -38.32 26.29
N GLU A 9 -21.11 -37.39 25.71
CA GLU A 9 -20.95 -37.00 24.31
C GLU A 9 -19.49 -36.57 24.11
N THR A 10 -18.72 -37.37 23.38
CA THR A 10 -17.39 -36.95 22.93
C THR A 10 -17.58 -36.06 21.72
N GLN A 11 -17.76 -34.77 22.01
CA GLN A 11 -17.64 -33.66 21.09
C GLN A 11 -16.21 -33.68 20.49
N THR A 12 -16.05 -34.31 19.32
CA THR A 12 -14.85 -34.14 18.49
C THR A 12 -14.90 -32.75 17.85
N ARG A 13 -14.57 -31.73 18.66
CA ARG A 13 -14.18 -30.39 18.19
C ARG A 13 -12.74 -30.46 17.67
N ARG A 14 -12.57 -30.93 16.44
CA ARG A 14 -11.39 -30.76 15.58
C ARG A 14 -11.95 -30.73 14.16
N THR A 15 -11.76 -29.75 13.29
CA THR A 15 -10.76 -28.68 13.21
C THR A 15 -11.26 -27.70 12.15
N THR A 16 -12.07 -26.70 12.54
CA THR A 16 -12.45 -25.60 11.61
C THR A 16 -11.49 -24.40 11.70
N ARG A 17 -10.41 -24.51 12.50
CA ARG A 17 -9.39 -23.47 12.67
C ARG A 17 -8.26 -23.49 11.64
N GLY A 18 -8.17 -24.52 10.80
CA GLY A 18 -7.09 -24.65 9.80
C GLY A 18 -7.31 -23.87 8.51
N ILE A 19 -8.48 -23.23 8.32
CA ILE A 19 -8.88 -22.63 7.04
C ILE A 19 -8.94 -21.09 7.12
N ALA A 20 -8.78 -20.49 8.30
CA ALA A 20 -8.99 -19.06 8.54
C ALA A 20 -7.70 -18.19 8.59
N GLN A 21 -6.52 -18.78 8.37
CA GLN A 21 -5.24 -18.05 8.37
C GLN A 21 -4.40 -18.45 7.15
N ARG A 22 -4.88 -18.09 5.96
CA ARG A 22 -3.94 -17.65 4.93
C ARG A 22 -3.93 -16.14 5.03
N GLU A 23 -3.12 -15.62 5.95
CA GLU A 23 -2.74 -14.21 5.91
C GLU A 23 -2.29 -13.92 4.48
N SER A 24 -2.83 -12.86 3.87
CA SER A 24 -2.38 -12.48 2.54
C SER A 24 -0.88 -12.31 2.60
N ALA A 25 -0.13 -12.95 1.68
CA ALA A 25 1.34 -12.87 1.65
C ALA A 25 1.85 -11.42 1.55
N HIS A 26 0.96 -10.48 1.27
CA HIS A 26 1.21 -9.06 1.19
C HIS A 26 0.26 -8.26 2.09
N ALA A 27 0.76 -7.16 2.63
CA ALA A 27 0.04 -6.12 3.32
C ALA A 27 0.07 -4.82 2.50
N VAL A 28 -0.78 -3.86 2.87
CA VAL A 28 -0.85 -2.53 2.23
C VAL A 28 -0.64 -1.44 3.27
N TYR A 29 0.29 -0.54 3.01
CA TYR A 29 0.52 0.68 3.77
C TYR A 29 -0.22 1.83 3.11
N ALA A 30 -1.26 2.33 3.79
CA ALA A 30 -2.17 3.37 3.27
C ALA A 30 -1.90 4.77 3.84
N GLU A 31 -0.93 4.90 4.76
CA GLU A 31 -0.77 6.14 5.52
C GLU A 31 -0.14 7.30 4.73
N LEU A 32 0.33 7.07 3.49
CA LEU A 32 0.75 8.17 2.63
C LEU A 32 -0.39 9.15 2.39
N GLY A 33 -1.65 8.69 2.41
CA GLY A 33 -2.84 9.52 2.25
C GLY A 33 -2.90 10.29 0.93
N ARG A 34 -3.83 11.25 0.86
CA ARG A 34 -4.03 12.08 -0.32
C ARG A 34 -2.95 13.15 -0.46
N LEU A 35 -2.36 13.23 -1.65
CA LEU A 35 -1.28 14.14 -2.00
C LEU A 35 -1.71 15.04 -3.16
N ARG A 36 -1.27 16.30 -3.12
CA ARG A 36 -1.50 17.29 -4.18
C ARG A 36 -0.20 17.94 -4.59
N ALA A 37 0.21 17.75 -5.84
CA ALA A 37 1.33 18.42 -6.47
C ALA A 37 0.82 19.50 -7.45
N LEU A 38 1.73 20.41 -7.81
CA LEU A 38 1.58 21.28 -8.97
C LEU A 38 2.38 20.67 -10.12
N SER A 39 1.80 20.64 -11.32
CA SER A 39 2.49 20.17 -12.52
C SER A 39 3.59 21.13 -12.98
N ALA A 40 4.47 20.67 -13.87
CA ALA A 40 5.57 21.45 -14.44
C ALA A 40 5.16 22.44 -15.54
N ASP A 41 3.85 22.60 -15.79
CA ASP A 41 3.33 23.50 -16.82
C ASP A 41 3.72 24.96 -16.56
N LYS A 42 3.80 25.77 -17.63
CA LYS A 42 4.02 27.22 -17.51
C LYS A 42 2.96 27.90 -16.63
N GLN A 43 1.72 27.40 -16.69
CA GLN A 43 0.65 27.69 -15.75
C GLN A 43 0.35 26.37 -15.01
N PRO A 44 0.92 26.17 -13.81
CA PRO A 44 0.79 24.90 -13.11
C PRO A 44 -0.66 24.56 -12.76
N VAL A 45 -1.04 23.31 -13.00
CA VAL A 45 -2.33 22.76 -12.60
C VAL A 45 -2.17 21.77 -11.45
N SER A 46 -3.28 21.43 -10.79
CA SER A 46 -3.24 20.51 -9.66
C SER A 46 -3.29 19.05 -10.09
N VAL A 47 -2.34 18.27 -9.58
CA VAL A 47 -2.28 16.82 -9.74
C VAL A 47 -2.50 16.19 -8.38
N ILE A 48 -3.54 15.37 -8.25
CA ILE A 48 -3.90 14.69 -7.01
C ILE A 48 -3.65 13.20 -7.17
N ILE A 49 -2.93 12.62 -6.21
CA ILE A 49 -2.72 11.17 -6.10
C ILE A 49 -2.99 10.70 -4.68
N THR A 50 -3.52 9.48 -4.53
CA THR A 50 -3.66 8.81 -3.23
C THR A 50 -2.99 7.44 -3.31
N PRO A 51 -1.66 7.37 -3.10
CA PRO A 51 -0.89 6.15 -3.29
C PRO A 51 -0.98 5.20 -2.08
N LEU A 52 -1.14 3.90 -2.36
CA LEU A 52 -1.07 2.82 -1.38
C LEU A 52 0.10 1.90 -1.73
N LEU A 53 0.89 1.51 -0.73
CA LEU A 53 2.12 0.74 -0.95
C LEU A 53 1.93 -0.72 -0.53
N GLN A 54 2.06 -1.66 -1.45
CA GLN A 54 2.06 -3.08 -1.15
C GLN A 54 3.46 -3.55 -0.74
N TYR A 55 3.54 -4.35 0.32
CA TYR A 55 4.79 -4.96 0.78
C TYR A 55 4.53 -6.39 1.33
N PRO A 56 5.55 -7.26 1.43
CA PRO A 56 5.38 -8.58 2.04
C PRO A 56 4.92 -8.45 3.50
N ALA A 57 3.85 -9.13 3.89
CA ALA A 57 3.25 -8.96 5.22
C ALA A 57 4.20 -9.38 6.36
N ALA A 58 5.12 -10.30 6.09
CA ALA A 58 6.14 -10.75 7.04
C ALA A 58 7.34 -9.80 7.17
N ASP A 59 7.45 -8.76 6.32
CA ASP A 59 8.57 -7.81 6.33
C ASP A 59 8.31 -6.64 7.30
N HIS A 60 8.45 -6.93 8.59
CA HIS A 60 8.28 -5.93 9.64
C HIS A 60 9.32 -4.80 9.57
N ALA A 61 10.55 -5.08 9.11
CA ALA A 61 11.59 -4.07 8.99
C ALA A 61 11.25 -3.02 7.93
N LEU A 62 10.71 -3.45 6.78
CA LEU A 62 10.19 -2.55 5.77
C LEU A 62 9.00 -1.74 6.29
N TYR A 63 8.07 -2.35 7.03
CA TYR A 63 6.95 -1.61 7.63
C TYR A 63 7.43 -0.46 8.54
N GLU A 64 8.36 -0.74 9.45
CA GLU A 64 8.95 0.29 10.32
C GLU A 64 9.64 1.39 9.51
N GLU A 65 10.36 1.03 8.43
CA GLU A 65 10.95 2.02 7.52
C GLU A 65 9.88 2.88 6.82
N LEU A 66 8.78 2.29 6.34
CA LEU A 66 7.67 3.01 5.71
C LEU A 66 7.02 4.02 6.68
N VAL A 67 6.87 3.64 7.95
CA VAL A 67 6.37 4.52 9.02
C VAL A 67 7.35 5.64 9.29
N GLN A 68 8.63 5.32 9.51
CA GLN A 68 9.67 6.31 9.83
C GLN A 68 9.92 7.30 8.67
N LYS A 69 9.86 6.82 7.42
CA LYS A 69 10.12 7.63 6.22
C LYS A 69 8.86 8.18 5.57
N LYS A 70 7.69 8.08 6.20
CA LYS A 70 6.39 8.54 5.68
C LYS A 70 6.47 9.91 4.98
N GLU A 71 6.99 10.93 5.66
CA GLU A 71 7.08 12.28 5.09
C GLU A 71 8.09 12.39 3.94
N GLN A 72 9.18 11.62 3.97
CA GLN A 72 10.14 11.56 2.86
C GLN A 72 9.50 10.91 1.63
N LEU A 73 8.73 9.83 1.82
CA LEU A 73 8.00 9.15 0.76
C LEU A 73 6.91 10.04 0.16
N ARG A 74 6.14 10.76 0.99
CA ARG A 74 5.16 11.76 0.54
C ARG A 74 5.82 12.83 -0.34
N ARG A 75 6.96 13.38 0.10
CA ARG A 75 7.74 14.36 -0.67
C ARG A 75 8.27 13.78 -1.99
N ALA A 76 8.76 12.54 -1.99
CA ALA A 76 9.24 11.88 -3.19
C ALA A 76 8.12 11.68 -4.22
N SER A 77 6.92 11.25 -3.80
CA SER A 77 5.75 11.16 -4.69
C SER A 77 5.36 12.51 -5.29
N LEU A 78 5.30 13.55 -4.47
CA LEU A 78 4.98 14.92 -4.91
C LEU A 78 6.03 15.46 -5.88
N ALA A 79 7.31 15.31 -5.56
CA ALA A 79 8.41 15.76 -6.38
C ALA A 79 8.45 15.03 -7.74
N TRP A 80 8.11 13.74 -7.77
CA TRP A 80 8.03 13.00 -9.02
C TRP A 80 6.92 13.57 -9.93
N CYS A 81 5.71 13.79 -9.39
CA CYS A 81 4.63 14.40 -10.16
C CYS A 81 4.97 15.83 -10.63
N ALA A 82 5.63 16.62 -9.77
CA ALA A 82 5.99 18.01 -10.08
C ALA A 82 7.06 18.17 -11.16
N GLN A 83 7.72 17.09 -11.58
CA GLN A 83 8.67 17.08 -12.71
C GLN A 83 7.99 16.92 -14.07
N HIS A 84 6.68 16.67 -14.10
CA HIS A 84 5.94 16.37 -15.32
C HIS A 84 4.82 17.39 -15.54
N THR A 85 4.56 17.71 -16.79
CA THR A 85 3.40 18.51 -17.22
C THR A 85 2.10 17.70 -17.09
N ALA A 86 0.97 18.40 -17.06
CA ALA A 86 -0.34 17.77 -17.03
C ALA A 86 -0.59 16.87 -18.25
N GLN A 87 -0.11 17.29 -19.42
CA GLN A 87 -0.23 16.50 -20.64
C GLN A 87 0.61 15.21 -20.57
N GLU A 88 1.86 15.29 -20.09
CA GLU A 88 2.71 14.10 -19.90
C GLU A 88 2.07 13.12 -18.93
N LEU A 89 1.59 13.60 -17.79
CA LEU A 89 0.91 12.77 -16.78
C LEU A 89 -0.38 12.14 -17.34
N HIS A 90 -1.14 12.87 -18.15
CA HIS A 90 -2.34 12.36 -18.81
C HIS A 90 -1.99 11.24 -19.81
N MET A 91 -0.96 11.43 -20.64
CA MET A 91 -0.51 10.43 -21.63
C MET A 91 0.12 9.20 -20.97
N LEU A 92 0.85 9.39 -19.86
CA LEU A 92 1.46 8.32 -19.08
C LEU A 92 0.39 7.35 -18.54
N GLY A 93 -0.70 7.92 -18.03
CA GLY A 93 -1.81 7.17 -17.47
C GLY A 93 -1.51 6.50 -16.11
N PRO A 94 -2.54 5.95 -15.44
CA PRO A 94 -2.44 5.47 -14.07
C PRO A 94 -1.51 4.27 -13.89
N GLU A 95 -1.49 3.31 -14.83
CA GLU A 95 -0.67 2.09 -14.67
C GLU A 95 0.82 2.39 -14.72
N GLN A 96 1.25 3.21 -15.68
CA GLN A 96 2.65 3.57 -15.79
C GLN A 96 3.07 4.53 -14.66
N LEU A 97 2.17 5.38 -14.18
CA LEU A 97 2.39 6.21 -12.98
C LEU A 97 2.64 5.35 -11.73
N LYS A 98 1.86 4.28 -11.50
CA LYS A 98 2.09 3.36 -10.37
C LYS A 98 3.49 2.77 -10.40
N ILE A 99 3.95 2.32 -11.56
CA ILE A 99 5.29 1.75 -11.74
C ILE A 99 6.35 2.81 -11.44
N ALA A 100 6.22 4.01 -12.01
CA ALA A 100 7.19 5.07 -11.82
C ALA A 100 7.26 5.57 -10.37
N LEU A 101 6.11 5.70 -9.70
CA LEU A 101 6.06 6.03 -8.27
C LEU A 101 6.69 4.92 -7.42
N ARG A 102 6.42 3.65 -7.70
CA ARG A 102 7.06 2.53 -6.98
C ARG A 102 8.57 2.63 -7.07
N ASP A 103 9.09 2.83 -8.28
CA ASP A 103 10.53 2.86 -8.52
C ASP A 103 11.16 4.09 -7.84
N ALA A 104 10.54 5.26 -7.94
CA ALA A 104 10.96 6.47 -7.24
C ALA A 104 10.97 6.28 -5.71
N LEU A 105 9.92 5.72 -5.13
CA LEU A 105 9.82 5.49 -3.68
C LEU A 105 10.86 4.47 -3.20
N ASN A 106 11.10 3.41 -3.97
CA ASN A 106 12.09 2.39 -3.65
C ASN A 106 13.54 2.92 -3.66
N THR A 107 13.83 4.08 -4.25
CA THR A 107 15.14 4.76 -4.11
C THR A 107 15.35 5.35 -2.71
N GLN A 108 14.26 5.59 -1.98
CA GLN A 108 14.28 6.17 -0.63
C GLN A 108 14.36 5.09 0.46
N LEU A 109 14.20 3.81 0.11
CA LEU A 109 14.13 2.68 1.03
C LEU A 109 15.45 1.89 1.03
N SER A 110 15.81 1.37 2.18
CA SER A 110 17.09 0.69 2.41
C SER A 110 16.91 -0.69 3.04
N LEU A 111 15.82 -0.93 3.78
CA LEU A 111 15.58 -2.18 4.50
C LEU A 111 14.77 -3.20 3.67
N GLY A 112 13.97 -2.71 2.73
CA GLY A 112 13.17 -3.56 1.85
C GLY A 112 12.71 -2.79 0.61
N ARG A 113 11.77 -3.39 -0.13
CA ARG A 113 11.19 -2.81 -1.34
C ARG A 113 9.68 -2.98 -1.35
N VAL A 114 8.98 -1.90 -1.70
CA VAL A 114 7.57 -1.93 -2.08
C VAL A 114 7.43 -2.74 -3.37
N THR A 115 6.50 -3.69 -3.39
CA THR A 115 6.28 -4.59 -4.55
C THR A 115 5.38 -3.94 -5.59
N HIS A 116 4.31 -3.28 -5.15
CA HIS A 116 3.35 -2.57 -6.01
C HIS A 116 2.88 -1.27 -5.36
N VAL A 117 2.54 -0.31 -6.21
CA VAL A 117 1.80 0.89 -5.82
C VAL A 117 0.40 0.80 -6.40
N PHE A 118 -0.61 1.04 -5.58
CA PHE A 118 -1.98 1.28 -6.04
C PHE A 118 -2.28 2.78 -5.95
N LEU A 119 -3.27 3.23 -6.70
CA LEU A 119 -3.76 4.61 -6.65
C LEU A 119 -5.27 4.55 -6.39
N GLU A 120 -5.71 5.09 -5.26
CA GLU A 120 -7.16 5.30 -5.03
C GLU A 120 -7.66 6.48 -5.86
N GLU A 121 -6.84 7.53 -5.98
CA GLU A 121 -7.08 8.69 -6.83
C GLU A 121 -5.87 8.94 -7.74
N PHE A 122 -6.15 9.30 -8.98
CA PHE A 122 -5.25 10.00 -9.88
C PHE A 122 -6.07 11.01 -10.70
N ILE A 123 -6.03 12.27 -10.30
CA ILE A 123 -6.88 13.33 -10.86
C ILE A 123 -5.99 14.49 -11.29
N ILE A 124 -6.22 15.00 -12.49
CA ILE A 124 -5.59 16.22 -13.02
C ILE A 124 -6.69 17.27 -13.19
N LEU A 125 -6.51 18.44 -12.59
CA LEU A 125 -7.49 19.54 -12.61
C LEU A 125 -7.05 20.61 -13.59
N PHE A 126 -7.48 20.49 -14.85
CA PHE A 126 -7.21 21.44 -15.94
C PHE A 126 -7.90 22.79 -15.76
#